data_AF-A0A813S2S7-F1
#
_entry.id   AF-A0A813S2S7-F1
#
_cell.length_a   1.000
_cell.length_b   1.000
_cell.length_c   1.000
_cell.angle_alpha   90.00
_cell.angle_beta   90.00
_cell.angle_gamma   90.00
#
_symmetry.space_group_name_H-M   'P 1'
#
loop_
_entity.id
_entity.type
_entity.pdbx_description
1 polymer ?
#
loop_
_entity_poly.entity_id
_entity_poly.type
_entity_poly.pdbx_seq_one_letter_code
_entity_poly.pdbx_strand_id
1 'polypeptide(L)'
;MGAKQAYSIIHGLAYLPLCFLGITAVLISTIAIVSINPIMVFIGLIICTDTLSITPKRHYPAFLLGIMSIVADWAQGTIINGVSTAYSNFTISNTHFSPNVTSAISSFSYRGLINFAGGSQLQCIFITAIMMYMTDRKFIHAAIWSFLAGLFALFGLINSTTVGILVKKNDDGWRFTISYMSMVILFSLLEFAQRKKWIKEQETEPDDLSSVEWIEWKRQQELKQSNITIS
;
A
#
# COMPACT_ATOMS: atom_id res chain seq x y z
N MET A 1 -19.98 -19.29 13.98
CA MET A 1 -19.65 -18.44 12.81
C MET A 1 -20.86 -17.79 12.14
N GLY A 2 -22.06 -18.39 12.16
CA GLY A 2 -23.26 -17.79 11.52
C GLY A 2 -23.80 -16.47 12.12
N ALA A 3 -23.65 -16.24 13.44
CA ALA A 3 -24.23 -15.04 14.08
C ALA A 3 -23.61 -13.71 13.61
N LYS A 4 -22.30 -13.70 13.29
CA LYS A 4 -21.62 -12.49 12.77
C LYS A 4 -22.03 -12.17 11.33
N GLN A 5 -22.18 -13.19 10.49
CA GLN A 5 -22.68 -13.04 9.11
C GLN A 5 -24.15 -12.61 9.10
N ALA A 6 -24.98 -13.18 9.97
CA ALA A 6 -26.38 -12.79 10.10
C ALA A 6 -26.53 -11.30 10.49
N TYR A 7 -25.68 -10.79 11.40
CA TYR A 7 -25.71 -9.38 11.79
C TYR A 7 -25.41 -8.44 10.60
N SER A 8 -24.39 -8.75 9.79
CA SER A 8 -24.08 -7.96 8.59
C SER A 8 -25.18 -8.01 7.54
N ILE A 9 -25.79 -9.18 7.34
CA ILE A 9 -26.92 -9.36 6.40
C ILE A 9 -28.15 -8.57 6.88
N ILE A 10 -28.47 -8.62 8.18
CA ILE A 10 -29.61 -7.88 8.75
C ILE A 10 -29.41 -6.37 8.58
N HIS A 11 -28.20 -5.86 8.85
CA HIS A 11 -27.88 -4.45 8.61
C HIS A 11 -28.00 -4.07 7.13
N GLY A 12 -27.47 -4.89 6.23
CA GLY A 12 -27.62 -4.65 4.78
C GLY A 12 -29.08 -4.64 4.33
N LEU A 13 -29.89 -5.59 4.81
CA LEU A 13 -31.31 -5.68 4.51
C LEU A 13 -32.11 -4.52 5.09
N ALA A 14 -31.75 -4.03 6.29
CA ALA A 14 -32.37 -2.87 6.92
C ALA A 14 -32.03 -1.55 6.19
N TYR A 15 -30.81 -1.42 5.66
CA TYR A 15 -30.40 -0.25 4.89
C TYR A 15 -31.02 -0.19 3.49
N LEU A 16 -31.37 -1.33 2.90
CA LEU A 16 -31.93 -1.43 1.55
C LEU A 16 -33.21 -0.58 1.36
N PRO A 17 -34.28 -0.68 2.19
CA PRO A 17 -35.44 0.20 2.07
C PRO A 17 -35.11 1.67 2.36
N LEU A 18 -34.17 1.94 3.27
CA LEU A 18 -33.71 3.31 3.57
C LEU A 18 -33.09 3.99 2.34
N CYS A 19 -32.33 3.24 1.53
CA CYS A 19 -31.77 3.70 0.27
C CYS A 19 -32.84 3.87 -0.81
N PHE A 20 -33.78 2.92 -0.96
CA PHE A 20 -34.87 3.04 -1.94
C PHE A 20 -35.81 4.22 -1.67
N LEU A 21 -36.03 4.56 -0.40
CA LEU A 21 -36.84 5.71 0.01
C LEU A 21 -36.06 7.04 0.00
N GLY A 22 -34.76 7.02 -0.27
CA GLY A 22 -33.91 8.23 -0.31
C GLY A 22 -33.65 8.89 1.06
N ILE A 23 -34.02 8.23 2.16
CA ILE A 23 -33.90 8.77 3.53
C ILE A 23 -32.42 8.99 3.91
N THR A 24 -31.52 8.17 3.36
CA THR A 24 -30.07 8.28 3.57
C THR A 24 -29.50 9.63 3.14
N ALA A 25 -30.01 10.22 2.05
CA ALA A 25 -29.56 11.54 1.59
C ALA A 25 -29.93 12.66 2.57
N VAL A 26 -31.13 12.58 3.17
CA VAL A 26 -31.59 13.52 4.19
C VAL A 26 -30.77 13.39 5.48
N LEU A 27 -30.44 12.16 5.88
CA LEU A 27 -29.59 11.89 7.05
C LEU A 27 -28.18 12.46 6.86
N ILE A 28 -27.55 12.23 5.71
CA ILE A 28 -26.21 12.75 5.41
C ILE A 28 -26.20 14.28 5.38
N SER A 29 -27.25 14.93 4.88
CA SER A 29 -27.36 16.39 4.89
C SER A 29 -27.50 16.99 6.30
N THR A 30 -28.00 16.21 7.27
CA THR A 30 -28.21 16.67 8.66
C THR A 30 -26.95 16.54 9.49
N ILE A 31 -26.09 15.58 9.17
CA ILE A 31 -24.84 15.33 9.88
C ILE A 31 -23.79 16.37 9.44
N ALA A 32 -23.23 17.10 10.40
CA ALA A 32 -22.17 18.06 10.11
C ALA A 32 -20.91 17.33 9.61
N ILE A 33 -20.43 17.72 8.42
CA ILE A 33 -19.20 17.15 7.82
C ILE A 33 -17.97 17.29 8.74
N VAL A 34 -17.95 18.31 9.58
CA VAL A 34 -16.88 18.60 10.54
C VAL A 34 -16.75 17.48 11.60
N SER A 35 -17.83 16.75 11.89
CA SER A 35 -17.82 15.65 12.87
C SER A 35 -17.32 14.33 12.29
N ILE A 36 -17.44 14.12 10.98
CA ILE A 36 -17.07 12.86 10.32
C ILE A 36 -15.54 12.71 10.23
N ASN A 37 -14.82 13.80 9.98
CA ASN A 37 -13.36 13.75 9.78
C ASN A 37 -12.60 13.20 11.00
N PRO A 38 -12.84 13.68 12.25
CA PRO A 38 -12.17 13.12 13.43
C PRO A 38 -12.52 11.65 13.68
N ILE A 39 -13.75 11.25 13.39
CA ILE A 39 -14.21 9.85 13.57
C ILE A 39 -13.45 8.94 12.61
N MET A 40 -13.28 9.33 11.34
CA MET A 40 -12.54 8.54 10.36
C MET A 40 -11.05 8.40 10.73
N VAL A 41 -10.43 9.46 11.25
CA VAL A 41 -9.05 9.41 11.75
C VAL A 41 -8.94 8.43 12.93
N PHE A 42 -9.87 8.49 13.88
CA PHE A 42 -9.88 7.59 15.04
C PHE A 42 -10.03 6.12 14.63
N ILE A 43 -10.96 5.80 13.72
CA ILE A 43 -11.15 4.45 13.20
C ILE A 43 -9.89 3.98 12.46
N GLY A 44 -9.26 4.83 11.65
CA GLY A 44 -8.02 4.50 10.96
C GLY A 44 -6.87 4.16 11.93
N LEU A 45 -6.72 4.93 13.01
CA LEU A 45 -5.71 4.68 14.04
C LEU A 45 -5.94 3.36 14.79
N ILE A 46 -7.20 3.03 15.10
CA ILE A 46 -7.55 1.75 15.73
C ILE A 46 -7.21 0.60 14.78
N ILE A 47 -7.62 0.66 13.52
CA ILE A 47 -7.35 -0.40 12.54
C ILE A 47 -5.83 -0.60 12.37
N CYS A 48 -5.04 0.48 12.36
CA CYS A 48 -3.58 0.37 12.29
C CYS A 48 -3.00 -0.31 13.53
N THR A 49 -3.50 0.02 14.72
CA THR A 49 -3.06 -0.58 15.98
C THR A 49 -3.40 -2.06 16.03
N ASP A 50 -4.62 -2.42 15.65
CA ASP A 50 -5.09 -3.80 15.59
C ASP A 50 -4.25 -4.60 14.58
N THR A 51 -4.02 -4.04 13.38
CA THR A 51 -3.20 -4.67 12.34
C THR A 51 -1.75 -4.89 12.80
N LEU A 52 -1.14 -3.89 13.44
CA LEU A 52 0.24 -4.01 13.95
C LEU A 52 0.35 -4.99 15.13
N SER A 53 -0.71 -5.11 15.95
CA SER A 53 -0.72 -6.03 17.09
C SER A 53 -0.72 -7.50 16.69
N ILE A 54 -1.36 -7.84 15.57
CA ILE A 54 -1.42 -9.21 15.03
C ILE A 54 -0.29 -9.53 14.05
N THR A 55 0.46 -8.52 13.60
CA THR A 55 1.52 -8.67 12.60
C THR A 55 2.87 -8.84 13.29
N PRO A 56 3.74 -9.78 12.88
CA PRO A 56 5.07 -9.89 13.46
C PRO A 56 5.90 -8.63 13.17
N LYS A 57 6.71 -8.20 14.15
CA LYS A 57 7.49 -6.95 14.11
C LYS A 57 8.36 -6.79 12.85
N ARG A 58 8.76 -7.91 12.25
CA ARG A 58 9.54 -7.96 10.99
C ARG A 58 8.81 -7.33 9.79
N HIS A 59 7.47 -7.36 9.76
CA HIS A 59 6.69 -6.84 8.64
C HIS A 59 6.25 -5.37 8.79
N TYR A 60 6.57 -4.72 9.91
CA TYR A 60 6.29 -3.30 10.13
C TYR A 60 6.79 -2.37 9.00
N PRO A 61 8.01 -2.52 8.44
CA PRO A 61 8.45 -1.69 7.33
C PRO A 61 7.62 -1.91 6.05
N ALA A 62 7.14 -3.14 5.81
CA ALA A 62 6.28 -3.43 4.65
C ALA A 62 4.92 -2.72 4.78
N PHE A 63 4.32 -2.77 5.97
CA PHE A 63 3.08 -2.06 6.28
C PHE A 63 3.20 -0.55 6.10
N LEU A 64 4.26 0.06 6.67
CA LEU A 64 4.49 1.50 6.53
C LEU A 64 4.66 1.91 5.06
N LEU A 65 5.37 1.10 4.29
CA LEU A 65 5.59 1.36 2.86
C LEU A 65 4.28 1.27 2.05
N GLY A 66 3.38 0.35 2.40
CA GLY A 66 2.03 0.30 1.83
C GLY A 66 1.23 1.58 2.04
N ILE A 67 1.19 2.08 3.28
CA ILE A 67 0.49 3.31 3.64
C ILE A 67 0.99 4.52 2.83
N MET A 68 2.28 4.56 2.49
CA MET A 68 2.85 5.68 1.72
C MET A 68 2.15 5.92 0.38
N SER A 69 1.64 4.88 -0.29
CA SER A 69 0.94 5.06 -1.57
C SER A 69 -0.39 5.79 -1.41
N ILE A 70 -1.13 5.52 -0.32
CA ILE A 70 -2.37 6.23 0.02
C ILE A 70 -2.08 7.68 0.43
N VAL A 71 -1.00 7.89 1.20
CA VAL A 71 -0.56 9.25 1.59
C VAL A 71 -0.16 10.05 0.36
N ALA A 72 0.49 9.43 -0.63
CA ALA A 72 0.86 10.07 -1.88
C ALA A 72 -0.35 10.51 -2.71
N ASP A 73 -1.40 9.69 -2.76
CA ASP A 73 -2.67 10.02 -3.42
C ASP A 73 -3.39 11.18 -2.74
N TRP A 74 -3.46 11.18 -1.41
CA TRP A 74 -3.95 12.34 -0.67
C TRP A 74 -3.13 13.62 -0.93
N ALA A 75 -1.79 13.50 -0.96
CA ALA A 75 -0.90 14.63 -1.21
C ALA A 75 -1.09 15.17 -2.64
N GLN A 76 -1.21 14.30 -3.64
CA GLN A 76 -1.51 14.71 -5.02
C GLN A 76 -2.88 15.37 -5.11
N GLY A 77 -3.92 14.73 -4.56
CA GLY A 77 -5.30 15.20 -4.63
C GLY A 77 -5.54 16.53 -3.90
N THR A 78 -4.88 16.75 -2.76
CA THR A 78 -5.12 17.92 -1.90
C THR A 78 -4.10 19.03 -2.11
N ILE A 79 -2.80 18.70 -2.08
CA ILE A 79 -1.75 19.72 -2.11
C ILE A 79 -1.55 20.22 -3.53
N ILE A 80 -1.34 19.33 -4.49
CA ILE A 80 -1.03 19.74 -5.88
C ILE A 80 -2.25 20.38 -6.53
N ASN A 81 -3.41 19.73 -6.49
CA ASN A 81 -4.62 20.29 -7.10
C ASN A 81 -5.09 21.55 -6.36
N GLY A 82 -4.92 21.61 -5.04
CA GLY A 82 -5.25 22.79 -4.23
C GLY A 82 -4.39 23.99 -4.60
N VAL A 83 -3.07 23.82 -4.70
CA VAL A 83 -2.13 24.88 -5.14
C VAL A 83 -2.43 25.30 -6.59
N SER A 84 -2.68 24.34 -7.49
CA SER A 84 -3.03 24.65 -8.89
C SER A 84 -4.33 25.46 -9.00
N THR A 85 -5.34 25.11 -8.21
CA THR A 85 -6.64 25.80 -8.19
C THR A 85 -6.52 27.18 -7.55
N ALA A 86 -5.73 27.33 -6.49
CA ALA A 86 -5.44 28.63 -5.89
C ALA A 86 -4.69 29.55 -6.87
N TYR A 87 -3.73 28.99 -7.63
CA TYR A 87 -3.03 29.72 -8.69
C TYR A 87 -3.97 30.20 -9.79
N SER A 88 -4.90 29.35 -10.27
CA SER A 88 -5.84 29.74 -11.32
C SER A 88 -6.90 30.73 -10.88
N ASN A 89 -7.29 30.72 -9.59
CA ASN A 89 -8.33 31.62 -9.06
C ASN A 89 -7.78 32.97 -8.56
N PHE A 90 -6.46 33.11 -8.35
CA PHE A 90 -5.83 34.37 -7.97
C PHE A 90 -5.52 35.28 -9.18
N THR A 91 -6.25 35.14 -10.29
CA THR A 91 -6.30 36.13 -11.35
C THR A 91 -7.32 37.21 -10.99
N ILE A 92 -6.99 38.06 -10.02
CA ILE A 92 -7.55 39.41 -10.03
C ILE A 92 -7.06 40.02 -11.35
N SER A 93 -7.95 40.60 -12.16
CA SER A 93 -7.54 41.34 -13.36
C SER A 93 -6.51 42.40 -12.93
N ASN A 94 -5.23 42.20 -13.26
CA ASN A 94 -4.02 42.97 -12.88
C ASN A 94 -3.10 42.45 -11.76
N THR A 95 -3.31 41.29 -11.14
CA THR A 95 -2.27 40.66 -10.30
C THR A 95 -1.79 39.36 -10.91
N HIS A 96 -0.76 39.44 -11.76
CA HIS A 96 0.00 38.27 -12.15
C HIS A 96 1.05 37.98 -11.07
N PHE A 97 1.19 36.72 -10.65
CA PHE A 97 2.37 36.32 -9.89
C PHE A 97 3.64 36.74 -10.64
N SER A 98 4.64 37.22 -9.90
CA SER A 98 5.94 37.54 -10.49
C SER A 98 6.40 36.38 -11.40
N PRO A 99 6.91 36.64 -12.61
CA PRO A 99 7.32 35.60 -13.56
C PRO A 99 8.25 34.54 -12.94
N ASN A 100 9.07 34.94 -11.96
CA ASN A 100 9.96 34.06 -11.20
C ASN A 100 9.22 33.03 -10.34
N VAL A 101 8.07 33.36 -9.78
CA VAL A 101 7.27 32.44 -8.94
C VAL A 101 6.55 31.43 -9.84
N THR A 102 5.99 31.89 -10.96
CA THR A 102 5.33 31.01 -11.94
C THR A 102 6.32 30.02 -12.56
N SER A 103 7.52 30.48 -12.91
CA SER A 103 8.57 29.60 -13.45
C SER A 103 9.07 28.60 -12.39
N ALA A 104 9.24 29.00 -11.13
CA ALA A 104 9.62 28.10 -10.04
C ALA A 104 8.58 26.99 -9.76
N ILE A 105 7.28 27.31 -9.78
CA ILE A 105 6.20 26.33 -9.59
C ILE A 105 6.11 25.36 -10.78
N SER A 106 6.22 25.87 -12.01
CA SER A 106 6.18 25.04 -13.23
C SER A 106 7.40 24.11 -13.38
N SER A 107 8.54 24.45 -12.79
CA SER A 107 9.77 23.66 -12.84
C SER A 107 9.79 22.49 -11.84
N PHE A 108 8.85 22.43 -10.89
CA PHE A 108 8.81 21.36 -9.90
C PHE A 108 8.27 20.07 -10.53
N SER A 109 9.15 19.08 -10.75
CA SER A 109 8.76 17.78 -11.31
C SER A 109 8.24 16.85 -10.21
N TYR A 110 6.92 16.66 -10.16
CA TYR A 110 6.26 15.74 -9.22
C TYR A 110 5.72 14.48 -9.92
N ARG A 111 6.22 14.15 -11.12
CA ARG A 111 5.78 12.97 -11.89
C ARG A 111 5.91 11.66 -11.11
N GLY A 112 6.96 11.52 -10.30
CA GLY A 112 7.13 10.35 -9.42
C GLY A 112 5.99 10.22 -8.39
N LEU A 113 5.52 11.35 -7.84
CA LEU A 113 4.39 11.38 -6.92
C LEU A 113 3.07 11.03 -7.63
N ILE A 114 2.83 11.59 -8.83
CA ILE A 114 1.67 11.24 -9.68
C ILE A 114 1.62 9.73 -9.92
N ASN A 115 2.76 9.16 -10.30
CA ASN A 115 2.82 7.75 -10.63
C ASN A 115 2.70 6.88 -9.37
N PHE A 116 3.22 7.31 -8.22
CA PHE A 116 3.10 6.54 -6.97
C PHE A 116 1.71 6.64 -6.30
N ALA A 117 0.94 7.66 -6.66
CA ALA A 117 -0.46 7.85 -6.27
C ALA A 117 -1.45 7.14 -7.20
N GLY A 118 -1.07 6.89 -8.46
CA GLY A 118 -1.94 6.27 -9.45
C GLY A 118 -2.39 4.86 -9.05
N GLY A 119 -3.67 4.69 -8.75
CA GLY A 119 -4.22 3.40 -8.30
C GLY A 119 -3.82 3.03 -6.87
N SER A 120 -3.67 4.02 -5.98
CA SER A 120 -3.16 3.92 -4.62
C SER A 120 -3.71 2.75 -3.79
N GLN A 121 -5.00 2.42 -3.89
CA GLN A 121 -5.60 1.33 -3.11
C GLN A 121 -5.11 -0.05 -3.59
N LEU A 122 -4.97 -0.26 -4.90
CA LEU A 122 -4.41 -1.50 -5.42
C LEU A 122 -2.90 -1.50 -5.21
N GLN A 123 -2.24 -0.37 -5.47
CA GLN A 123 -0.80 -0.20 -5.32
C GLN A 123 -0.30 -0.54 -3.92
N CYS A 124 -0.99 -0.07 -2.87
CA CYS A 124 -0.60 -0.33 -1.49
C CYS A 124 -0.66 -1.83 -1.17
N ILE A 125 -1.62 -2.57 -1.71
CA ILE A 125 -1.75 -4.03 -1.52
C ILE A 125 -0.55 -4.73 -2.17
N PHE A 126 -0.26 -4.43 -3.45
CA PHE A 126 0.82 -5.07 -4.19
C PHE A 126 2.19 -4.78 -3.56
N ILE A 127 2.48 -3.51 -3.25
CA ILE A 127 3.79 -3.14 -2.70
C ILE A 127 4.00 -3.72 -1.29
N THR A 128 2.94 -3.78 -0.47
CA THR A 128 2.99 -4.42 0.85
C THR A 128 3.23 -5.91 0.73
N ALA A 129 2.50 -6.60 -0.15
CA ALA A 129 2.65 -8.04 -0.37
C ALA A 129 4.06 -8.39 -0.87
N ILE A 130 4.57 -7.68 -1.88
CA ILE A 130 5.93 -7.89 -2.41
C ILE A 130 6.97 -7.69 -1.29
N MET A 131 6.85 -6.62 -0.51
CA MET A 131 7.77 -6.35 0.60
C MET A 131 7.70 -7.39 1.72
N MET A 132 6.51 -7.88 2.07
CA MET A 132 6.33 -8.95 3.06
C MET A 132 6.99 -10.25 2.60
N TYR A 133 6.71 -10.73 1.38
CA TYR A 133 7.31 -11.96 0.85
C TYR A 133 8.83 -11.84 0.61
N MET A 134 9.30 -10.65 0.23
CA MET A 134 10.72 -10.37 0.12
C MET A 134 11.42 -10.44 1.47
N THR A 135 10.77 -9.91 2.52
CA THR A 135 11.32 -9.92 3.89
C THR A 135 11.35 -11.33 4.49
N ASP A 136 10.40 -12.19 4.09
CA ASP A 136 10.36 -13.61 4.44
C ASP A 136 11.26 -14.49 3.56
N ARG A 137 11.98 -13.93 2.58
CA ARG A 137 12.76 -14.66 1.57
C ARG A 137 11.95 -15.73 0.81
N LYS A 138 10.62 -15.58 0.74
CA LYS A 138 9.73 -16.43 -0.07
C LYS A 138 9.69 -15.88 -1.50
N PHE A 139 10.82 -15.93 -2.21
CA PHE A 139 11.01 -15.22 -3.48
C PHE A 139 10.05 -15.65 -4.59
N ILE A 140 9.61 -16.91 -4.64
CA ILE A 140 8.62 -17.36 -5.63
C ILE A 140 7.29 -16.61 -5.49
N HIS A 141 6.84 -16.39 -4.24
CA HIS A 141 5.61 -15.65 -3.98
C HIS A 141 5.79 -14.17 -4.32
N ALA A 142 6.94 -13.58 -3.96
CA ALA A 142 7.27 -12.20 -4.34
C ALA A 142 7.31 -12.00 -5.87
N ALA A 143 7.82 -12.98 -6.62
CA ALA A 143 7.82 -12.97 -8.08
C ALA A 143 6.41 -13.00 -8.66
N ILE A 144 5.52 -13.87 -8.16
CA ILE A 144 4.12 -13.94 -8.61
C ILE A 144 3.39 -12.62 -8.35
N TRP A 145 3.55 -12.04 -7.16
CA TRP A 145 2.94 -10.74 -6.83
C TRP A 145 3.49 -9.59 -7.69
N SER A 146 4.80 -9.61 -7.99
CA SER A 146 5.42 -8.63 -8.89
C SER A 146 4.93 -8.78 -10.33
N PHE A 147 4.75 -10.02 -10.80
CA PHE A 147 4.20 -10.28 -12.12
C PHE A 147 2.76 -9.76 -12.25
N LEU A 148 1.92 -10.04 -11.25
CA LEU A 148 0.54 -9.57 -11.22
C LEU A 148 0.48 -8.03 -11.13
N ALA A 149 1.36 -7.40 -10.36
CA ALA A 149 1.51 -5.94 -10.34
C ALA A 149 1.89 -5.38 -11.72
N GLY A 150 2.78 -6.05 -12.45
CA GLY A 150 3.17 -5.70 -13.81
C GLY A 150 2.02 -5.76 -14.82
N LEU A 151 1.16 -6.79 -14.71
CA LEU A 151 -0.06 -6.90 -15.51
C LEU A 151 -1.04 -5.75 -15.21
N PHE A 152 -1.24 -5.43 -13.93
CA PHE A 152 -2.15 -4.36 -13.53
C PHE A 152 -1.61 -2.97 -13.93
N ALA A 153 -0.29 -2.78 -13.90
CA ALA A 153 0.36 -1.59 -14.42
C ALA A 153 0.20 -1.44 -15.95
N LEU A 154 0.16 -2.55 -16.69
CA LEU A 154 -0.05 -2.53 -18.14
C LEU A 154 -1.45 -2.02 -18.51
N PHE A 155 -2.45 -2.40 -17.72
CA PHE A 155 -3.83 -1.93 -17.85
C PHE A 155 -4.07 -0.54 -17.24
N GLY A 156 -3.04 0.07 -16.63
CA GLY A 156 -3.18 1.36 -15.96
C GLY A 156 -4.00 1.34 -14.67
N LEU A 157 -4.21 0.16 -14.09
CA LEU A 157 -4.88 0.03 -12.77
C LEU A 157 -3.96 0.48 -11.62
N ILE A 158 -2.65 0.49 -11.85
CA ILE A 158 -1.60 0.83 -10.87
C ILE A 158 -0.52 1.64 -11.57
N ASN A 159 0.03 2.63 -10.87
CA ASN A 159 1.06 3.56 -11.32
C ASN A 159 0.74 4.40 -12.57
N SER A 160 -0.55 4.62 -12.84
CA SER A 160 -0.98 5.48 -13.94
C SER A 160 -2.23 6.27 -13.56
N THR A 161 -2.42 7.42 -14.22
CA THR A 161 -3.60 8.27 -14.08
C THR A 161 -4.75 7.86 -14.99
N THR A 162 -4.51 6.95 -15.93
CA THR A 162 -5.49 6.58 -16.96
C THR A 162 -5.58 5.06 -17.07
N VAL A 163 -6.79 4.55 -17.14
CA VAL A 163 -7.05 3.11 -17.34
C VAL A 163 -7.12 2.83 -18.84
N GLY A 164 -6.43 1.79 -19.28
CA GLY A 164 -6.36 1.40 -20.69
C GLY A 164 -5.15 0.52 -20.98
N ILE A 165 -4.98 0.10 -22.23
CA ILE A 165 -3.77 -0.63 -22.64
C ILE A 165 -2.67 0.41 -22.90
N LEU A 166 -1.85 0.67 -21.88
CA LEU A 166 -0.89 1.79 -21.84
C LEU A 166 0.47 1.43 -22.48
N VAL A 167 0.45 1.11 -23.77
CA VAL A 167 1.64 0.65 -24.51
C VAL A 167 2.33 1.78 -25.29
N LYS A 168 1.73 2.97 -25.38
CA LYS A 168 2.31 4.08 -26.15
C LYS A 168 3.47 4.72 -25.40
N LYS A 169 4.43 5.28 -26.15
CA LYS A 169 5.63 5.95 -25.59
C LYS A 169 5.31 7.10 -24.63
N ASN A 170 4.16 7.76 -24.82
CA ASN A 170 3.71 8.88 -23.98
C ASN A 170 2.99 8.42 -22.71
N ASP A 171 2.67 7.13 -22.60
CA ASP A 171 1.98 6.57 -21.45
C ASP A 171 2.99 6.16 -20.38
N ASP A 172 2.61 6.27 -19.11
CA ASP A 172 3.47 5.88 -17.99
C ASP A 172 3.43 4.35 -17.71
N GLY A 173 2.37 3.64 -18.14
CA GLY A 173 2.12 2.23 -17.78
C GLY A 173 3.19 1.23 -18.22
N TRP A 174 3.63 1.28 -19.50
CA TRP A 174 4.64 0.33 -20.01
C TRP A 174 5.98 0.38 -19.23
N ARG A 175 6.36 1.55 -18.72
CA ARG A 175 7.60 1.74 -17.92
C ARG A 175 7.52 1.00 -16.59
N PHE A 176 6.35 1.03 -15.96
CA PHE A 176 6.09 0.31 -14.71
C PHE A 176 6.00 -1.19 -14.94
N THR A 177 5.34 -1.63 -16.01
CA THR A 177 5.31 -3.05 -16.38
C THR A 177 6.73 -3.60 -16.55
N ILE A 178 7.62 -2.91 -17.25
CA ILE A 178 9.02 -3.33 -17.41
C ILE A 178 9.75 -3.37 -16.06
N SER A 179 9.50 -2.39 -15.19
CA SER A 179 10.11 -2.34 -13.86
C SER A 179 9.68 -3.55 -13.01
N TYR A 180 8.39 -3.88 -13.02
CA TYR A 180 7.87 -5.06 -12.33
C TYR A 180 8.38 -6.37 -12.95
N MET A 181 8.49 -6.46 -14.27
CA MET A 181 9.09 -7.62 -14.94
C MET A 181 10.58 -7.78 -14.59
N SER A 182 11.32 -6.68 -14.45
CA SER A 182 12.69 -6.71 -13.93
C SER A 182 12.74 -7.22 -12.49
N MET A 183 11.76 -6.88 -11.65
CA MET A 183 11.63 -7.42 -10.30
C MET A 183 11.33 -8.93 -10.28
N VAL A 184 10.47 -9.41 -11.19
CA VAL A 184 10.21 -10.85 -11.36
C VAL A 184 11.52 -11.59 -11.66
N ILE A 185 12.31 -11.09 -12.60
CA ILE A 185 13.60 -11.69 -12.96
C ILE A 185 14.55 -11.71 -11.75
N LEU A 186 14.63 -10.61 -11.00
CA LEU A 186 15.46 -10.52 -9.81
C LEU A 186 15.04 -11.54 -8.75
N PHE A 187 13.74 -11.66 -8.45
CA PHE A 187 13.26 -12.63 -7.46
C PHE A 187 13.45 -14.08 -7.93
N SER A 188 13.25 -14.38 -9.21
CA SER A 188 13.56 -15.71 -9.75
C SER A 188 15.05 -16.05 -9.67
N LEU A 189 15.94 -15.07 -9.89
CA LEU A 189 17.38 -15.26 -9.69
C LEU A 189 17.75 -15.50 -8.22
N LEU A 190 17.11 -14.78 -7.29
CA LEU A 190 17.31 -14.99 -5.85
C LEU A 190 16.81 -16.37 -5.41
N GLU A 191 15.69 -16.84 -5.93
CA GLU A 191 15.19 -18.19 -5.68
C GLU A 191 16.19 -19.24 -6.17
N PHE A 192 16.75 -19.06 -7.37
CA PHE A 192 17.79 -19.95 -7.89
C PHE A 192 19.06 -19.96 -7.02
N ALA A 193 19.49 -18.80 -6.53
CA ALA A 193 20.62 -18.68 -5.60
C ALA A 193 20.32 -19.36 -4.25
N GLN A 194 19.08 -19.27 -3.75
CA GLN A 194 18.65 -19.96 -2.54
C GLN A 194 18.63 -21.48 -2.72
N ARG A 195 18.13 -21.99 -3.86
CA ARG A 195 18.17 -23.42 -4.20
C ARG A 195 19.61 -23.96 -4.27
N LYS A 196 20.56 -23.14 -4.71
CA LYS A 196 22.01 -23.45 -4.68
C LYS A 196 22.67 -23.31 -3.29
N LYS A 197 21.89 -23.02 -2.24
CA LYS A 197 22.34 -22.79 -0.85
C LYS A 197 23.29 -21.62 -0.67
N TRP A 198 23.36 -20.68 -1.62
CA TRP A 198 24.15 -19.45 -1.47
C TRP A 198 23.52 -18.46 -0.50
N ILE A 199 22.21 -18.60 -0.26
CA ILE A 199 21.43 -17.80 0.67
C ILE A 199 20.84 -18.78 1.68
N LYS A 200 21.12 -18.58 2.97
CA LYS A 200 20.50 -19.38 4.04
C LYS A 200 18.99 -19.16 3.99
N GLU A 201 18.24 -20.25 3.89
CA GLU A 201 16.80 -20.29 4.16
C GLU A 201 16.56 -19.59 5.51
N GLN A 202 15.61 -18.66 5.57
CA GLN A 202 15.27 -18.05 6.85
C GLN A 202 14.42 -19.02 7.65
N GLU A 203 14.88 -19.36 8.86
CA GLU A 203 14.04 -20.03 9.85
C GLU A 203 12.89 -19.10 10.21
N THR A 204 11.70 -19.43 9.70
CA THR A 204 10.46 -18.82 10.14
C THR A 204 10.09 -19.38 11.51
N GLU A 205 9.59 -18.52 12.39
CA GLU A 205 8.89 -18.97 13.59
C GLU A 205 7.75 -19.89 13.15
N PRO A 206 7.68 -21.14 13.65
CA PRO A 206 6.65 -22.07 13.24
C PRO A 206 5.33 -21.68 13.94
N ASP A 207 4.21 -21.82 13.23
CA ASP A 207 2.89 -21.34 13.67
C ASP A 207 2.36 -22.04 14.95
N ASP A 208 3.04 -23.09 15.40
CA ASP A 208 2.69 -23.92 16.56
C ASP A 208 3.35 -23.46 17.88
N LEU A 209 4.38 -22.61 17.83
CA LEU A 209 5.10 -22.12 19.00
C LEU A 209 4.81 -20.64 19.24
N SER A 210 4.58 -20.25 20.49
CA SER A 210 4.49 -18.83 20.84
C SER A 210 5.87 -18.16 20.66
N SER A 211 5.90 -16.86 20.36
CA SER A 211 7.16 -16.15 20.10
C SER A 211 8.16 -16.20 21.24
N VAL A 212 7.68 -16.34 22.48
CA VAL A 212 8.53 -16.53 23.65
C VAL A 212 9.16 -17.93 23.67
N GLU A 213 8.37 -18.97 23.40
CA GLU A 213 8.84 -20.35 23.35
C GLU A 213 9.82 -20.58 22.19
N TRP A 214 9.60 -19.94 21.05
CA TRP A 214 10.53 -20.01 19.93
C TRP A 214 11.88 -19.36 20.26
N ILE A 215 11.86 -18.20 20.93
CA ILE A 215 13.09 -17.53 21.41
C ILE A 215 13.82 -18.44 22.41
N GLU A 216 13.10 -19.06 23.34
CA GLU A 216 13.70 -19.94 24.35
C GLU A 216 14.28 -21.20 23.71
N TRP A 217 13.54 -21.85 22.81
CA TRP A 217 14.02 -23.00 22.05
C TRP A 217 15.30 -22.66 21.28
N LYS A 218 15.34 -21.50 20.63
CA LYS A 218 16.53 -21.04 19.88
C LYS A 218 17.71 -20.81 20.81
N ARG A 219 17.50 -20.16 21.96
CA ARG A 219 18.53 -20.00 22.99
C ARG A 219 19.10 -21.36 23.45
N GLN A 220 18.24 -22.37 23.63
CA GLN A 220 18.67 -23.72 24.02
C GLN A 220 19.48 -24.42 22.92
N GLN A 221 19.14 -24.22 21.64
CA GLN A 221 19.93 -24.76 20.54
C GLN A 221 21.32 -24.12 20.45
N GLU A 222 21.39 -22.79 20.60
CA GLU A 222 22.66 -22.05 20.61
C GLU A 222 23.56 -22.50 21.77
N LEU A 223 23.01 -22.70 22.97
CA LEU A 223 23.75 -23.22 24.13
C LEU A 223 24.25 -24.65 23.94
N LYS A 224 23.46 -25.52 23.31
CA LYS A 224 23.91 -26.88 22.96
C LYS A 224 25.05 -26.84 21.96
N GLN A 225 24.98 -25.96 20.98
CA GLN A 225 26.00 -25.83 19.95
C GLN A 225 27.30 -25.25 20.50
N SER A 226 27.25 -24.29 21.43
CA SER A 226 28.44 -23.74 22.08
C SER A 226 29.16 -24.74 23.00
N ASN A 227 28.40 -25.60 23.69
CA ASN A 227 28.98 -26.61 24.58
C ASN A 227 29.72 -27.72 23.81
N ILE A 228 29.30 -28.03 22.58
CA ILE A 228 29.96 -29.03 21.71
C ILE A 228 31.29 -28.51 21.15
N THR A 229 31.46 -27.19 21.03
CA THR A 229 32.71 -26.59 20.51
C THR A 229 33.83 -26.44 21.55
N ILE A 230 33.55 -26.68 22.83
CA ILE A 230 34.52 -26.51 23.94
C ILE A 230 35.05 -27.86 24.46
N SER A 231 34.44 -28.99 24.05
CA SER A 231 34.91 -30.36 24.31
C SER A 231 35.75 -30.91 23.17
#